data_AF-A0A0P1FV83-F1
#
_entry.id   AF-A0A0P1FV83-F1
#
_cell.length_a   1.000
_cell.length_b   1.000
_cell.length_c   1.000
_cell.angle_alpha   90.00
_cell.angle_beta   90.00
_cell.angle_gamma   90.00
#
_symmetry.space_group_name_H-M   'P 1'
#
loop_
_entity.id
_entity.type
_entity.pdbx_description
1 polymer ?
#
loop_
_entity_poly.entity_id
_entity_poly.type
_entity_poly.pdbx_seq_one_letter_code
_entity_poly.pdbx_strand_id
1 'polypeptide(L)'
;MPQLNDTVARVTDRIRERSQETRSTYLARMAQAAEEGPRRAHLTCGNQAHAYAAMGNDQSRLAEGRAPNIGIVSAYNDMLSAHQPYERFPDLIRETARKNGATAQVAGGVPAMCDGVTQGQVGMELSLFSRDVIALATGVALSHNTFDTALYLGVCDKIVPGLIIGAATFGYIPGVFLPAGPMTSGLPNDEKARVRKEFAKGNIGRDELMKAEMASYHGPGTCTFYGTANSNQMLMEFMGLHLPGASFVNPNTPLRDALTVAGTEQALQNTLLGNDYRPVSQILDERAFVNGIVGLMATGGSTNLVLHLPAMARAAGVLLELEDFDDLSSATPLLAKVYPNGLADVNHFHAAGGLGYMIGQLLENGLLHEDVKTTAGDGLGRYTEEPKLREGRVHYEPGPRNSLNEKILRPVDQAFQTTGGLKQLKGNLGHGMMKVSAVAPELHVIEAKARVFESQGAVKEAFQKGEFTEDTVVVVRFQGPSANGMPELHNLTPTLAVLLDRGLRVALVTDGRMSGASGKVPAAIHVSPEALGAGPLSRVQDGDMIRVDAVNGTLENLAEGFADRPARQPDLSDNSHGIGRELFAPFRQMVGTADTGAAVVV
;
A
#
# COMPACT_ATOMS: atom_id res chain seq x y z
N MET A 1 26.63 -12.88 7.72
CA MET A 1 25.80 -12.03 6.85
C MET A 1 26.73 -11.07 6.12
N PRO A 2 26.44 -10.70 4.87
CA PRO A 2 27.21 -9.69 4.15
C PRO A 2 27.12 -8.33 4.87
N GLN A 3 28.08 -7.45 4.60
CA GLN A 3 27.99 -6.05 5.00
C GLN A 3 26.77 -5.40 4.33
N LEU A 4 26.03 -4.59 5.08
CA LEU A 4 24.90 -3.83 4.54
C LEU A 4 25.41 -2.84 3.48
N ASN A 5 24.66 -2.69 2.38
CA ASN A 5 24.94 -1.74 1.31
C ASN A 5 25.05 -0.31 1.87
N ASP A 6 26.08 0.43 1.47
CA ASP A 6 26.38 1.76 2.01
C ASP A 6 25.23 2.76 1.84
N THR A 7 24.49 2.71 0.73
CA THR A 7 23.33 3.58 0.52
C THR A 7 22.19 3.19 1.44
N VAL A 8 21.90 1.90 1.59
CA VAL A 8 20.87 1.42 2.51
C VAL A 8 21.21 1.80 3.95
N ALA A 9 22.47 1.64 4.37
CA ALA A 9 22.96 2.08 5.68
C ALA A 9 22.79 3.59 5.88
N ARG A 10 23.29 4.40 4.94
CA ARG A 10 23.22 5.87 4.98
C ARG A 10 21.79 6.39 5.05
N VAL A 11 20.88 5.85 4.24
CA VAL A 11 19.46 6.25 4.26
C VAL A 11 18.82 5.89 5.59
N THR A 12 19.13 4.70 6.13
CA THR A 12 18.62 4.28 7.44
C THR A 12 19.07 5.22 8.55
N ASP A 13 20.36 5.58 8.58
CA ASP A 13 20.90 6.50 9.58
C ASP A 13 20.31 7.91 9.45
N ARG A 14 20.11 8.41 8.22
CA ARG A 14 19.43 9.69 7.96
C ARG A 14 18.00 9.69 8.48
N ILE A 15 17.23 8.62 8.23
CA ILE A 15 15.87 8.47 8.76
C ILE A 15 15.90 8.43 10.29
N ARG A 16 16.83 7.70 10.89
CA ARG A 16 16.98 7.60 12.35
C ARG A 16 17.26 8.97 12.98
N GLU A 17 18.21 9.73 12.42
CA GLU A 17 18.56 11.07 12.88
C GLU A 17 17.37 12.02 12.77
N ARG A 18 16.71 12.06 11.60
CA ARG A 18 15.51 12.88 11.37
C ARG A 18 14.38 12.54 12.34
N SER A 19 14.24 11.26 12.69
CA SER A 19 13.15 10.76 13.53
C SER A 19 13.47 10.75 15.03
N GLN A 20 14.65 11.21 15.47
CA GLN A 20 15.14 10.97 16.83
C GLN A 20 14.12 11.40 17.90
N GLU A 21 13.61 12.63 17.82
CA GLU A 21 12.67 13.19 18.80
C GLU A 21 11.29 12.53 18.74
N THR A 22 10.74 12.35 17.54
CA THR A 22 9.40 11.77 17.34
C THR A 22 9.40 10.30 17.76
N ARG A 23 10.46 9.56 17.42
CA ARG A 23 10.60 8.14 17.72
C ARG A 23 10.86 7.90 19.20
N SER A 24 11.73 8.69 19.84
CA SER A 24 11.98 8.55 21.29
C SER A 24 10.72 8.82 22.11
N THR A 25 9.97 9.87 21.73
CA THR A 25 8.70 10.21 22.38
C THR A 25 7.66 9.11 22.20
N TYR A 26 7.55 8.57 20.98
CA TYR A 26 6.67 7.44 20.69
C TYR A 26 7.01 6.22 21.54
N LEU A 27 8.27 5.78 21.54
CA LEU A 27 8.71 4.60 22.28
C LEU A 27 8.52 4.77 23.80
N ALA A 28 8.77 5.95 24.35
CA ALA A 28 8.53 6.23 25.77
C ALA A 28 7.04 6.08 26.14
N ARG A 29 6.14 6.60 25.30
CA ARG A 29 4.68 6.45 25.50
C ARG A 29 4.24 4.98 25.38
N MET A 30 4.79 4.24 24.42
CA MET A 30 4.47 2.81 24.24
C MET A 30 4.98 1.96 25.40
N ALA A 31 6.18 2.24 25.91
CA ALA A 31 6.71 1.58 27.10
C ALA A 31 5.84 1.84 28.33
N GLN A 32 5.45 3.10 28.57
CA GLN A 32 4.54 3.45 29.66
C GLN A 32 3.18 2.72 29.54
N ALA A 33 2.59 2.69 28.34
CA ALA A 33 1.34 1.97 28.11
C ALA A 33 1.46 0.46 28.30
N ALA A 34 2.62 -0.14 27.95
CA ALA A 34 2.89 -1.55 28.19
C ALA A 34 3.04 -1.88 29.68
N GLU A 35 3.67 -1.01 30.46
CA GLU A 35 3.82 -1.17 31.92
C GLU A 35 2.48 -1.13 32.66
N GLU A 36 1.53 -0.31 32.21
CA GLU A 36 0.17 -0.31 32.73
C GLU A 36 -0.59 -1.61 32.41
N GLY A 37 -0.13 -2.35 31.40
CA GLY A 37 -0.74 -3.58 30.89
C GLY A 37 -2.12 -3.34 30.24
N PRO A 38 -2.73 -4.39 29.67
CA PRO A 38 -4.13 -4.32 29.29
C PRO A 38 -4.96 -4.05 30.55
N ARG A 39 -5.69 -2.92 30.58
CA ARG A 39 -6.40 -2.47 31.78
C ARG A 39 -7.57 -3.36 32.18
N ARG A 40 -7.71 -4.55 31.62
CA ARG A 40 -8.77 -5.52 31.93
C ARG A 40 -8.92 -5.78 33.43
N ALA A 41 -7.82 -5.97 34.16
CA ALA A 41 -7.83 -6.16 35.61
C ALA A 41 -8.09 -4.87 36.41
N HIS A 42 -7.91 -3.70 35.79
CA HIS A 42 -8.14 -2.38 36.37
C HIS A 42 -9.51 -1.77 36.00
N LEU A 43 -10.25 -2.40 35.08
CA LEU A 43 -11.63 -2.05 34.79
C LEU A 43 -12.52 -2.27 36.03
N THR A 44 -13.49 -1.37 36.24
CA THR A 44 -14.52 -1.58 37.26
C THR A 44 -15.34 -2.85 36.96
N CYS A 45 -15.93 -3.48 37.97
CA CYS A 45 -16.75 -4.68 37.77
C CYS A 45 -17.86 -4.48 36.73
N GLY A 46 -18.44 -3.28 36.66
CA GLY A 46 -19.43 -2.92 35.63
C GLY A 46 -18.84 -2.96 34.23
N ASN A 47 -17.69 -2.31 34.01
CA ASN A 47 -17.02 -2.30 32.71
C ASN A 47 -16.59 -3.71 32.27
N GLN A 48 -16.09 -4.51 33.21
CA GLN A 48 -15.78 -5.92 32.98
C GLN A 48 -17.02 -6.71 32.55
N ALA A 49 -18.13 -6.56 33.25
CA ALA A 49 -19.38 -7.23 32.90
C ALA A 49 -19.84 -6.87 31.47
N HIS A 50 -19.75 -5.59 31.06
CA HIS A 50 -20.06 -5.17 29.69
C HIS A 50 -19.16 -5.83 28.64
N ALA A 51 -17.85 -5.94 28.92
CA ALA A 51 -16.91 -6.57 27.99
C ALA A 51 -17.12 -8.09 27.87
N TYR A 52 -17.59 -8.75 28.93
CA TYR A 52 -17.59 -10.23 29.00
C TYR A 52 -18.96 -10.87 28.76
N ALA A 53 -20.07 -10.15 28.98
CA ALA A 53 -21.42 -10.72 28.96
C ALA A 53 -21.77 -11.48 27.66
N ALA A 54 -21.26 -11.01 26.51
CA ALA A 54 -21.51 -11.62 25.21
C ALA A 54 -20.59 -12.82 24.88
N MET A 55 -19.69 -13.22 25.80
CA MET A 55 -18.69 -14.27 25.55
C MET A 55 -19.21 -15.70 25.71
N GLY A 56 -20.46 -15.88 26.13
CA GLY A 56 -21.06 -17.21 26.31
C GLY A 56 -20.18 -18.11 27.17
N ASN A 57 -19.79 -19.28 26.62
CA ASN A 57 -18.95 -20.26 27.34
C ASN A 57 -17.53 -19.75 27.66
N ASP A 58 -17.08 -18.68 27.02
CA ASP A 58 -15.76 -18.07 27.28
C ASP A 58 -15.82 -16.96 28.35
N GLN A 59 -17.02 -16.63 28.87
CA GLN A 59 -17.22 -15.55 29.85
C GLN A 59 -16.44 -15.79 31.15
N SER A 60 -16.54 -16.98 31.75
CA SER A 60 -15.83 -17.30 33.01
C SER A 60 -14.32 -17.26 32.81
N ARG A 61 -13.81 -17.77 31.67
CA ARG A 61 -12.37 -17.72 31.36
C ARG A 61 -11.85 -16.28 31.33
N LEU A 62 -12.61 -15.37 30.72
CA LEU A 62 -12.23 -13.96 30.63
C LEU A 62 -12.39 -13.22 31.97
N ALA A 63 -13.38 -13.59 32.79
CA ALA A 63 -13.67 -12.98 34.08
C ALA A 63 -12.74 -13.44 35.22
N GLU A 64 -12.46 -14.73 35.28
CA GLU A 64 -11.76 -15.38 36.41
C GLU A 64 -10.25 -15.53 36.15
N GLY A 65 -9.81 -15.45 34.89
CA GLY A 65 -8.47 -15.81 34.46
C GLY A 65 -7.54 -14.66 34.09
N ARG A 66 -6.23 -14.91 34.25
CA ARG A 66 -5.15 -14.24 33.50
C ARG A 66 -5.01 -14.84 32.09
N ALA A 67 -6.13 -15.09 31.41
CA ALA A 67 -6.12 -15.64 30.06
C ALA A 67 -5.90 -14.50 29.04
N PRO A 68 -5.05 -14.65 28.02
CA PRO A 68 -4.94 -13.64 26.98
C PRO A 68 -6.27 -13.47 26.24
N ASN A 69 -6.60 -12.24 25.85
CA ASN A 69 -7.75 -11.91 25.03
C ASN A 69 -7.31 -11.25 23.71
N ILE A 70 -7.72 -11.83 22.59
CA ILE A 70 -7.40 -11.34 21.25
C ILE A 70 -8.49 -10.38 20.77
N GLY A 71 -8.09 -9.18 20.38
CA GLY A 71 -8.96 -8.25 19.65
C GLY A 71 -8.87 -8.49 18.14
N ILE A 72 -9.99 -8.81 17.49
CA ILE A 72 -10.06 -8.98 16.03
C ILE A 72 -10.62 -7.69 15.42
N VAL A 73 -9.82 -7.03 14.59
CA VAL A 73 -10.26 -5.88 13.79
C VAL A 73 -10.46 -6.35 12.36
N SER A 74 -11.69 -6.32 11.88
CA SER A 74 -12.05 -6.94 10.59
C SER A 74 -12.57 -5.95 9.57
N ALA A 75 -12.02 -6.02 8.36
CA ALA A 75 -12.51 -5.31 7.18
C ALA A 75 -13.50 -6.17 6.36
N TYR A 76 -14.20 -7.13 6.98
CA TYR A 76 -15.17 -7.99 6.32
C TYR A 76 -16.32 -7.20 5.70
N ASN A 77 -16.61 -7.49 4.44
CA ASN A 77 -17.92 -7.35 3.82
C ASN A 77 -18.06 -8.39 2.70
N ASP A 78 -19.30 -8.71 2.34
CA ASP A 78 -19.65 -9.66 1.28
C ASP A 78 -19.55 -9.04 -0.13
N MET A 79 -19.57 -7.71 -0.22
CA MET A 79 -19.44 -6.96 -1.48
C MET A 79 -18.06 -7.12 -2.14
N LEU A 80 -16.97 -7.10 -1.36
CA LEU A 80 -15.61 -7.15 -1.89
C LEU A 80 -15.10 -8.58 -1.92
N SER A 81 -14.77 -9.07 -3.12
CA SER A 81 -14.12 -10.37 -3.30
C SER A 81 -12.93 -10.58 -2.37
N ALA A 82 -12.15 -9.53 -2.12
CA ALA A 82 -10.95 -9.56 -1.30
C ALA A 82 -11.19 -9.71 0.21
N HIS A 83 -12.37 -9.32 0.71
CA HIS A 83 -12.70 -9.34 2.14
C HIS A 83 -13.81 -10.31 2.51
N GLN A 84 -14.61 -10.76 1.54
CA GLN A 84 -15.59 -11.82 1.75
C GLN A 84 -15.00 -13.06 2.44
N PRO A 85 -13.76 -13.53 2.14
CA PRO A 85 -13.17 -14.68 2.84
C PRO A 85 -13.08 -14.53 4.36
N TYR A 86 -13.06 -13.30 4.88
CA TYR A 86 -12.97 -13.04 6.32
C TYR A 86 -14.23 -13.43 7.11
N GLU A 87 -15.34 -13.79 6.46
CA GLU A 87 -16.56 -14.27 7.11
C GLU A 87 -16.28 -15.39 8.13
N ARG A 88 -15.44 -16.36 7.75
CA ARG A 88 -15.11 -17.56 8.55
C ARG A 88 -13.93 -17.39 9.51
N PHE A 89 -13.10 -16.38 9.32
CA PHE A 89 -11.84 -16.24 10.06
C PHE A 89 -12.07 -16.05 11.57
N PRO A 90 -13.01 -15.19 12.02
CA PRO A 90 -13.28 -15.02 13.45
C PRO A 90 -13.63 -16.31 14.18
N ASP A 91 -14.38 -17.23 13.55
CA ASP A 91 -14.75 -18.49 14.20
C ASP A 91 -13.54 -19.42 14.36
N LEU A 92 -12.70 -19.51 13.34
CA LEU A 92 -11.45 -20.27 13.38
C LEU A 92 -10.47 -19.70 14.43
N ILE A 93 -10.37 -18.37 14.51
CA ILE A 93 -9.56 -17.67 15.51
C ILE A 93 -10.08 -17.96 16.92
N ARG A 94 -11.39 -17.86 17.16
CA ARG A 94 -11.99 -18.16 18.47
C ARG A 94 -11.74 -19.60 18.87
N GLU A 95 -11.95 -20.56 17.97
CA GLU A 95 -11.70 -21.97 18.25
C GLU A 95 -10.22 -22.21 18.63
N THR A 96 -9.30 -21.60 17.88
CA THR A 96 -7.85 -21.70 18.13
C THR A 96 -7.47 -21.06 19.46
N ALA A 97 -8.00 -19.88 19.78
CA ALA A 97 -7.78 -19.21 21.05
C ALA A 97 -8.25 -20.08 22.23
N ARG A 98 -9.45 -20.68 22.14
CA ARG A 98 -9.96 -21.59 23.19
C ARG A 98 -9.07 -22.79 23.41
N LYS A 99 -8.58 -23.43 22.33
CA LYS A 99 -7.65 -24.58 22.40
C LYS A 99 -6.35 -24.22 23.12
N ASN A 100 -5.93 -22.95 23.07
CA ASN A 100 -4.73 -22.42 23.70
C ASN A 100 -5.02 -21.70 25.04
N GLY A 101 -6.19 -21.90 25.65
CA GLY A 101 -6.52 -21.32 26.95
C GLY A 101 -6.75 -19.80 26.94
N ALA A 102 -7.02 -19.23 25.76
CA ALA A 102 -7.27 -17.80 25.55
C ALA A 102 -8.72 -17.54 25.11
N THR A 103 -9.05 -16.26 24.92
CA THR A 103 -10.33 -15.82 24.34
C THR A 103 -10.09 -14.90 23.15
N ALA A 104 -11.09 -14.74 22.28
CA ALA A 104 -11.02 -13.80 21.16
C ALA A 104 -12.38 -13.15 20.92
N GLN A 105 -12.36 -11.85 20.63
CA GLN A 105 -13.53 -11.03 20.34
C GLN A 105 -13.32 -10.23 19.06
N VAL A 106 -14.38 -10.05 18.29
CA VAL A 106 -14.34 -9.00 17.26
C VAL A 106 -14.44 -7.68 17.99
N ALA A 107 -13.31 -6.96 18.03
CA ALA A 107 -13.16 -5.68 18.70
C ALA A 107 -13.90 -4.56 17.94
N GLY A 108 -13.96 -4.68 16.61
CA GLY A 108 -14.69 -3.77 15.76
C GLY A 108 -14.55 -4.12 14.28
N GLY A 109 -15.46 -3.59 13.48
CA GLY A 109 -15.35 -3.59 12.03
C GLY A 109 -14.72 -2.28 11.54
N VAL A 110 -13.93 -2.36 10.48
CA VAL A 110 -13.46 -1.18 9.74
C VAL A 110 -14.09 -1.18 8.34
N PRO A 111 -14.35 -0.01 7.74
CA PRO A 111 -14.91 0.02 6.40
C PRO A 111 -13.92 -0.54 5.39
N ALA A 112 -14.42 -1.27 4.39
CA ALA A 112 -13.62 -1.82 3.30
C ALA A 112 -14.15 -1.32 1.96
N MET A 113 -13.50 -0.27 1.45
CA MET A 113 -13.80 0.31 0.14
C MET A 113 -13.01 -0.39 -0.96
N CYS A 114 -13.65 -0.63 -2.11
CA CYS A 114 -12.99 -1.20 -3.28
C CYS A 114 -12.62 -0.12 -4.28
N ASP A 115 -11.32 0.11 -4.46
CA ASP A 115 -10.84 1.01 -5.51
C ASP A 115 -11.27 0.52 -6.90
N GLY A 116 -11.30 -0.80 -7.12
CA GLY A 116 -11.77 -1.38 -8.38
C GLY A 116 -13.24 -1.06 -8.71
N VAL A 117 -14.11 -0.96 -7.70
CA VAL A 117 -15.53 -0.59 -7.89
C VAL A 117 -15.68 0.92 -8.11
N THR A 118 -14.91 1.72 -7.38
CA THR A 118 -15.02 3.18 -7.40
C THR A 118 -14.16 3.84 -8.48
N GLN A 119 -13.34 3.06 -9.19
CA GLN A 119 -12.45 3.55 -10.23
C GLN A 119 -13.22 4.33 -11.30
N GLY A 120 -12.78 5.57 -11.53
CA GLY A 120 -13.41 6.45 -12.51
C GLY A 120 -14.81 6.94 -12.12
N GLN A 121 -15.24 6.67 -10.89
CA GLN A 121 -16.49 7.16 -10.31
C GLN A 121 -16.21 8.25 -9.28
N VAL A 122 -17.25 9.04 -8.99
CA VAL A 122 -17.30 10.11 -7.97
C VAL A 122 -16.80 9.62 -6.60
N GLY A 123 -17.01 8.34 -6.27
CA GLY A 123 -16.58 7.71 -5.01
C GLY A 123 -15.07 7.62 -4.82
N MET A 124 -14.27 7.66 -5.90
CA MET A 124 -12.81 7.59 -5.82
C MET A 124 -12.21 8.76 -5.02
N GLU A 125 -12.93 9.88 -4.90
CA GLU A 125 -12.55 11.02 -4.05
C GLU A 125 -12.52 10.69 -2.55
N LEU A 126 -13.20 9.61 -2.12
CA LEU A 126 -13.18 9.15 -0.72
C LEU A 126 -12.14 8.04 -0.50
N SER A 127 -11.53 7.51 -1.57
CA SER A 127 -10.63 6.37 -1.50
C SER A 127 -9.45 6.65 -0.57
N LEU A 128 -8.70 7.73 -0.79
CA LEU A 128 -7.54 8.02 0.07
C LEU A 128 -7.96 8.24 1.53
N PHE A 129 -9.00 9.04 1.77
CA PHE A 129 -9.49 9.31 3.13
C PHE A 129 -10.06 8.08 3.84
N SER A 130 -10.49 7.05 3.11
CA SER A 130 -10.90 5.79 3.74
C SER A 130 -9.78 5.16 4.56
N ARG A 131 -8.50 5.37 4.20
CA ARG A 131 -7.34 4.95 5.01
C ARG A 131 -7.41 5.54 6.42
N ASP A 132 -7.63 6.85 6.51
CA ASP A 132 -7.69 7.59 7.78
C ASP A 132 -8.95 7.23 8.57
N VAL A 133 -10.09 6.97 7.90
CA VAL A 133 -11.30 6.44 8.56
C VAL A 133 -11.05 5.05 9.15
N ILE A 134 -10.32 4.19 8.45
CA ILE A 134 -9.96 2.84 8.94
C ILE A 134 -9.04 2.94 10.16
N ALA A 135 -8.08 3.87 10.15
CA ALA A 135 -7.24 4.15 11.31
C ALA A 135 -8.07 4.60 12.52
N LEU A 136 -9.00 5.54 12.33
CA LEU A 136 -9.93 5.99 13.37
C LEU A 136 -10.81 4.84 13.90
N ALA A 137 -11.39 4.04 13.01
CA ALA A 137 -12.25 2.91 13.37
C ALA A 137 -11.46 1.81 14.12
N THR A 138 -10.21 1.56 13.72
CA THR A 138 -9.29 0.67 14.44
C THR A 138 -9.02 1.21 15.84
N GLY A 139 -8.80 2.52 15.96
CA GLY A 139 -8.61 3.16 17.27
C GLY A 139 -9.84 3.02 18.18
N VAL A 140 -11.05 3.22 17.64
CA VAL A 140 -12.29 2.95 18.37
C VAL A 140 -12.37 1.49 18.79
N ALA A 141 -12.07 0.54 17.89
CA ALA A 141 -12.11 -0.89 18.18
C ALA A 141 -11.16 -1.29 19.32
N LEU A 142 -9.96 -0.72 19.39
CA LEU A 142 -8.97 -1.04 20.42
C LEU A 142 -9.15 -0.23 21.73
N SER A 143 -9.91 0.87 21.69
CA SER A 143 -10.14 1.74 22.86
C SER A 143 -10.86 1.07 24.03
N HIS A 144 -11.49 -0.10 23.82
CA HIS A 144 -12.05 -0.93 24.89
C HIS A 144 -11.00 -1.33 25.93
N ASN A 145 -9.71 -1.39 25.55
CA ASN A 145 -8.58 -1.67 26.44
C ASN A 145 -8.70 -3.00 27.22
N THR A 146 -9.17 -4.04 26.53
CA THR A 146 -9.39 -5.40 27.07
C THR A 146 -8.57 -6.47 26.36
N PHE A 147 -7.67 -6.08 25.45
CA PHE A 147 -6.96 -6.98 24.55
C PHE A 147 -5.46 -7.04 24.86
N ASP A 148 -4.93 -8.27 24.89
CA ASP A 148 -3.51 -8.55 25.12
C ASP A 148 -2.71 -8.59 23.79
N THR A 149 -3.41 -8.77 22.67
CA THR A 149 -2.89 -8.80 21.29
C THR A 149 -4.03 -8.50 20.32
N ALA A 150 -3.70 -8.07 19.10
CA ALA A 150 -4.68 -7.80 18.06
C ALA A 150 -4.38 -8.56 16.76
N LEU A 151 -5.44 -9.10 16.15
CA LEU A 151 -5.42 -9.66 14.80
C LEU A 151 -6.11 -8.70 13.83
N TYR A 152 -5.40 -8.34 12.77
CA TYR A 152 -5.88 -7.41 11.76
C TYR A 152 -6.23 -8.16 10.47
N LEU A 153 -7.50 -8.11 10.09
CA LEU A 153 -8.05 -8.83 8.92
C LEU A 153 -8.36 -7.82 7.80
N GLY A 154 -7.36 -7.52 6.95
CA GLY A 154 -7.53 -6.63 5.81
C GLY A 154 -6.41 -6.76 4.77
N VAL A 155 -6.74 -6.56 3.49
CA VAL A 155 -5.79 -6.79 2.37
C VAL A 155 -5.78 -5.74 1.25
N CYS A 156 -6.86 -5.00 1.03
CA CYS A 156 -6.94 -4.08 -0.11
C CYS A 156 -6.15 -2.77 0.14
N ASP A 157 -6.07 -1.95 -0.91
CA ASP A 157 -5.14 -0.82 -1.06
C ASP A 157 -5.07 0.10 0.17
N LYS A 158 -6.19 0.70 0.57
CA LYS A 158 -6.24 1.70 1.64
C LYS A 158 -6.41 1.09 3.03
N ILE A 159 -6.77 -0.19 3.09
CA ILE A 159 -7.13 -0.91 4.31
C ILE A 159 -5.89 -1.28 5.11
N VAL A 160 -4.89 -1.89 4.47
CA VAL A 160 -3.65 -2.28 5.17
C VAL A 160 -2.96 -1.06 5.79
N PRO A 161 -2.76 0.06 5.08
CA PRO A 161 -2.15 1.24 5.68
C PRO A 161 -2.99 1.84 6.81
N GLY A 162 -4.32 1.86 6.70
CA GLY A 162 -5.19 2.33 7.77
C GLY A 162 -5.10 1.46 9.02
N LEU A 163 -5.06 0.14 8.86
CA LEU A 163 -4.87 -0.81 9.96
C LEU A 163 -3.47 -0.69 10.57
N ILE A 164 -2.41 -0.45 9.78
CA ILE A 164 -1.07 -0.18 10.30
C ILE A 164 -1.04 1.10 11.13
N ILE A 165 -1.64 2.19 10.65
CA ILE A 165 -1.70 3.45 11.41
C ILE A 165 -2.41 3.22 12.76
N GLY A 166 -3.53 2.48 12.76
CA GLY A 166 -4.22 2.09 14.00
C GLY A 166 -3.35 1.20 14.91
N ALA A 167 -2.68 0.20 14.35
CA ALA A 167 -1.81 -0.71 15.09
C ALA A 167 -0.61 0.01 15.70
N ALA A 168 0.02 0.93 14.96
CA ALA A 168 1.14 1.73 15.44
C ALA A 168 0.70 2.70 16.56
N THR A 169 -0.50 3.28 16.46
CA THR A 169 -1.09 4.12 17.52
C THR A 169 -1.24 3.35 18.83
N PHE A 170 -1.65 2.09 18.77
CA PHE A 170 -1.71 1.17 19.91
C PHE A 170 -0.47 0.28 19.99
N GLY A 171 0.70 0.81 19.64
CA GLY A 171 1.91 0.04 19.36
C GLY A 171 2.46 -0.79 20.51
N TYR A 172 1.98 -0.60 21.75
CA TYR A 172 2.29 -1.46 22.89
C TYR A 172 1.53 -2.81 22.83
N ILE A 173 0.47 -2.91 22.04
CA ILE A 173 -0.25 -4.15 21.78
C ILE A 173 0.48 -4.91 20.66
N PRO A 174 0.86 -6.18 20.86
CA PRO A 174 1.31 -7.05 19.79
C PRO A 174 0.28 -7.16 18.67
N GLY A 175 0.73 -7.19 17.43
CA GLY A 175 -0.14 -7.19 16.25
C GLY A 175 0.29 -8.23 15.24
N VAL A 176 -0.67 -9.02 14.75
CA VAL A 176 -0.46 -9.95 13.62
C VAL A 176 -1.49 -9.67 12.55
N PHE A 177 -1.04 -9.48 11.32
CA PHE A 177 -1.90 -9.27 10.18
C PHE A 177 -2.13 -10.62 9.48
N LEU A 178 -3.40 -10.96 9.24
CA LEU A 178 -3.77 -12.23 8.62
C LEU A 178 -4.37 -11.96 7.23
N PRO A 179 -3.60 -12.20 6.15
CA PRO A 179 -4.08 -11.91 4.81
C PRO A 179 -5.08 -12.98 4.34
N ALA A 180 -6.08 -12.57 3.55
CA ALA A 180 -6.99 -13.50 2.88
C ALA A 180 -6.30 -14.20 1.69
N GLY A 181 -5.42 -13.48 0.99
CA GLY A 181 -4.72 -13.92 -0.21
C GLY A 181 -5.35 -13.50 -1.54
N PRO A 182 -4.63 -13.68 -2.66
CA PRO A 182 -5.12 -13.35 -3.99
C PRO A 182 -6.10 -14.40 -4.52
N MET A 183 -7.01 -13.97 -5.38
CA MET A 183 -7.79 -14.91 -6.19
C MET A 183 -6.85 -15.72 -7.10
N THR A 184 -7.32 -16.87 -7.58
CA THR A 184 -6.59 -17.68 -8.56
C THR A 184 -6.39 -16.93 -9.88
N SER A 185 -5.48 -17.39 -10.74
CA SER A 185 -5.30 -16.79 -12.07
C SER A 185 -6.56 -16.97 -12.93
N GLY A 186 -7.01 -15.88 -13.54
CA GLY A 186 -8.17 -15.84 -14.44
C GLY A 186 -7.77 -15.51 -15.89
N LEU A 187 -8.54 -14.64 -16.54
CA LEU A 187 -8.23 -14.17 -17.90
C LEU A 187 -6.80 -13.58 -17.97
N PRO A 188 -5.98 -13.96 -18.98
CA PRO A 188 -4.67 -13.38 -19.20
C PRO A 188 -4.69 -11.84 -19.33
N ASN A 189 -3.68 -11.19 -18.72
CA ASN A 189 -3.65 -9.72 -18.63
C ASN A 189 -3.47 -9.01 -19.98
N ASP A 190 -2.77 -9.63 -20.93
CA ASP A 190 -2.59 -9.13 -22.30
C ASP A 190 -3.89 -9.17 -23.08
N GLU A 191 -4.67 -10.24 -22.94
CA GLU A 191 -6.00 -10.35 -23.52
C GLU A 191 -6.93 -9.29 -22.92
N LYS A 192 -6.93 -9.11 -21.60
CA LYS A 192 -7.66 -8.04 -20.92
C LYS A 192 -7.29 -6.64 -21.45
N ALA A 193 -5.98 -6.35 -21.56
CA ALA A 193 -5.50 -5.07 -22.05
C ALA A 193 -5.89 -4.83 -23.51
N ARG A 194 -5.81 -5.85 -24.36
CA ARG A 194 -6.26 -5.80 -25.76
C ARG A 194 -7.75 -5.46 -25.84
N VAL A 195 -8.61 -6.16 -25.10
CA VAL A 195 -10.05 -5.90 -25.06
C VAL A 195 -10.34 -4.45 -24.64
N ARG A 196 -9.68 -3.94 -23.59
CA ARG A 196 -9.82 -2.53 -23.16
C ARG A 196 -9.40 -1.52 -24.24
N LYS A 197 -8.32 -1.79 -24.96
CA LYS A 197 -7.87 -0.94 -26.08
C LYS A 197 -8.87 -0.94 -27.24
N GLU A 198 -9.38 -2.10 -27.62
CA GLU A 198 -10.37 -2.20 -28.70
C GLU A 198 -11.69 -1.50 -28.33
N PHE A 199 -12.11 -1.59 -27.07
CA PHE A 199 -13.26 -0.81 -26.58
C PHE A 199 -13.00 0.69 -26.65
N ALA A 200 -11.81 1.16 -26.23
CA ALA A 200 -11.44 2.57 -26.28
C ALA A 200 -11.37 3.14 -27.72
N LYS A 201 -11.07 2.29 -28.71
CA LYS A 201 -11.13 2.64 -30.14
C LYS A 201 -12.55 2.64 -30.71
N GLY A 202 -13.52 2.09 -29.99
CA GLY A 202 -14.90 1.90 -30.47
C GLY A 202 -15.11 0.64 -31.32
N ASN A 203 -14.16 -0.30 -31.32
CA ASN A 203 -14.20 -1.50 -32.18
C ASN A 203 -15.05 -2.65 -31.59
N ILE A 204 -15.28 -2.65 -30.27
CA ILE A 204 -16.10 -3.66 -29.58
C ILE A 204 -17.16 -3.01 -28.70
N GLY A 205 -18.25 -3.75 -28.43
CA GLY A 205 -19.35 -3.30 -27.59
C GLY A 205 -19.13 -3.52 -26.09
N ARG A 206 -20.05 -2.98 -25.27
CA ARG A 206 -20.04 -3.09 -23.81
C ARG A 206 -20.13 -4.54 -23.30
N ASP A 207 -20.89 -5.39 -23.99
CA ASP A 207 -21.11 -6.78 -23.57
C ASP A 207 -19.84 -7.62 -23.66
N GLU A 208 -19.04 -7.43 -24.71
CA GLU A 208 -17.75 -8.13 -24.86
C GLU A 208 -16.74 -7.66 -23.81
N LEU A 209 -16.69 -6.35 -23.53
CA LEU A 209 -15.88 -5.81 -22.45
C LEU A 209 -16.30 -6.42 -21.10
N MET A 210 -17.60 -6.46 -20.81
CA MET A 210 -18.11 -6.98 -19.53
C MET A 210 -17.75 -8.45 -19.32
N LYS A 211 -17.87 -9.29 -20.37
CA LYS A 211 -17.47 -10.70 -20.31
C LYS A 211 -15.99 -10.86 -19.95
N ALA A 212 -15.11 -10.07 -20.56
CA ALA A 212 -13.67 -10.10 -20.26
C ALA A 212 -13.35 -9.62 -18.83
N GLU A 213 -14.02 -8.56 -18.36
CA GLU A 213 -13.84 -8.07 -16.98
C GLU A 213 -14.32 -9.11 -15.95
N MET A 214 -15.46 -9.76 -16.16
CA MET A 214 -15.96 -10.83 -15.28
C MET A 214 -15.06 -12.07 -15.26
N ALA A 215 -14.45 -12.43 -16.40
CA ALA A 215 -13.47 -13.51 -16.45
C ALA A 215 -12.15 -13.14 -15.72
N SER A 216 -11.86 -11.85 -15.59
CA SER A 216 -10.72 -11.37 -14.81
C SER A 216 -11.02 -11.42 -13.30
N TYR A 217 -12.18 -10.92 -12.89
CA TYR A 217 -12.63 -10.87 -11.50
C TYR A 217 -13.64 -11.99 -11.20
N HIS A 218 -13.13 -13.22 -11.12
CA HIS A 218 -13.95 -14.44 -11.20
C HIS A 218 -14.18 -15.17 -9.86
N GLY A 219 -13.54 -14.73 -8.76
CA GLY A 219 -13.68 -15.40 -7.47
C GLY A 219 -13.19 -14.60 -6.27
N PRO A 220 -13.36 -15.15 -5.05
CA PRO A 220 -12.88 -14.53 -3.80
C PRO A 220 -11.35 -14.38 -3.76
N GLY A 221 -10.88 -13.32 -3.12
CA GLY A 221 -9.48 -12.94 -3.00
C GLY A 221 -9.16 -11.55 -3.56
N THR A 222 -7.94 -11.07 -3.28
CA THR A 222 -7.43 -9.82 -3.87
C THR A 222 -7.23 -9.95 -5.37
N CYS A 223 -7.17 -8.80 -6.06
CA CYS A 223 -6.85 -8.75 -7.48
C CYS A 223 -5.53 -9.47 -7.78
N THR A 224 -5.39 -10.12 -8.93
CA THR A 224 -4.17 -10.87 -9.29
C THR A 224 -3.03 -9.99 -9.80
N PHE A 225 -3.33 -8.78 -10.26
CA PHE A 225 -2.29 -7.83 -10.70
C PHE A 225 -1.53 -7.23 -9.51
N TYR A 226 -0.28 -6.87 -9.74
CA TYR A 226 0.62 -6.28 -8.75
C TYR A 226 0.36 -4.80 -8.52
N GLY A 227 -0.87 -4.49 -8.09
CA GLY A 227 -1.29 -3.17 -7.62
C GLY A 227 -0.92 -2.93 -6.16
N THR A 228 -1.46 -1.87 -5.58
CA THR A 228 -1.16 -1.49 -4.19
C THR A 228 -1.59 -2.56 -3.18
N ALA A 229 -2.70 -3.25 -3.39
CA ALA A 229 -3.14 -4.33 -2.49
C ALA A 229 -2.05 -5.41 -2.33
N ASN A 230 -1.51 -5.93 -3.43
CA ASN A 230 -0.45 -6.94 -3.39
C ASN A 230 0.92 -6.35 -3.03
N SER A 231 1.18 -5.07 -3.35
CA SER A 231 2.37 -4.37 -2.85
C SER A 231 2.32 -4.25 -1.32
N ASN A 232 1.16 -3.95 -0.73
CA ASN A 232 0.97 -3.96 0.72
C ASN A 232 1.20 -5.35 1.29
N GLN A 233 0.68 -6.42 0.66
CA GLN A 233 0.92 -7.78 1.15
C GLN A 233 2.42 -8.11 1.20
N MET A 234 3.17 -7.72 0.17
CA MET A 234 4.63 -7.81 0.19
C MET A 234 5.24 -6.99 1.34
N LEU A 235 4.83 -5.72 1.51
CA LEU A 235 5.33 -4.88 2.59
C LEU A 235 5.17 -5.55 3.95
N MET A 236 4.05 -6.22 4.20
CA MET A 236 3.79 -6.87 5.49
C MET A 236 4.77 -8.00 5.83
N GLU A 237 5.32 -8.70 4.84
CA GLU A 237 6.38 -9.69 5.08
C GLU A 237 7.74 -9.01 5.27
N PHE A 238 8.07 -8.01 4.45
CA PHE A 238 9.34 -7.27 4.57
C PHE A 238 9.43 -6.44 5.87
N MET A 239 8.30 -5.97 6.38
CA MET A 239 8.18 -5.24 7.65
C MET A 239 7.90 -6.16 8.84
N GLY A 240 7.77 -7.48 8.61
CA GLY A 240 7.67 -8.47 9.68
C GLY A 240 6.33 -8.54 10.42
N LEU A 241 5.22 -8.11 9.81
CA LEU A 241 3.88 -8.14 10.44
C LEU A 241 2.99 -9.30 9.96
N HIS A 242 3.37 -9.98 8.87
CA HIS A 242 2.82 -11.27 8.45
C HIS A 242 3.67 -12.44 8.95
N LEU A 243 3.08 -13.63 8.98
CA LEU A 243 3.87 -14.86 9.02
C LEU A 243 4.61 -15.09 7.69
N PRO A 244 5.80 -15.72 7.68
CA PRO A 244 6.54 -16.05 6.48
C PRO A 244 5.71 -16.78 5.42
N GLY A 245 5.74 -16.29 4.18
CA GLY A 245 5.05 -16.89 3.04
C GLY A 245 3.52 -16.82 3.08
N ALA A 246 2.93 -16.11 4.05
CA ALA A 246 1.48 -16.08 4.22
C ALA A 246 0.76 -15.21 3.18
N SER A 247 1.43 -14.26 2.54
CA SER A 247 0.78 -13.21 1.73
C SER A 247 0.03 -13.73 0.51
N PHE A 248 0.60 -14.71 -0.19
CA PHE A 248 0.12 -15.12 -1.52
C PHE A 248 -0.51 -16.51 -1.58
N VAL A 249 -0.78 -17.14 -0.43
CA VAL A 249 -1.59 -18.36 -0.37
C VAL A 249 -3.05 -18.02 -0.72
N ASN A 250 -3.67 -18.74 -1.65
CA ASN A 250 -5.04 -18.43 -2.08
C ASN A 250 -6.08 -18.64 -0.95
N PRO A 251 -7.18 -17.86 -0.93
CA PRO A 251 -8.29 -18.07 -0.01
C PRO A 251 -8.91 -19.47 -0.13
N ASN A 252 -9.63 -19.90 0.93
CA ASN A 252 -10.41 -21.13 0.94
C ASN A 252 -9.59 -22.41 0.67
N THR A 253 -8.30 -22.39 0.99
CA THR A 253 -7.42 -23.56 0.93
C THR A 253 -7.12 -24.08 2.33
N PRO A 254 -6.86 -25.38 2.52
CA PRO A 254 -6.44 -25.92 3.81
C PRO A 254 -5.18 -25.25 4.38
N LEU A 255 -4.24 -24.82 3.52
CA LEU A 255 -3.05 -24.09 3.94
C LEU A 255 -3.40 -22.68 4.46
N ARG A 256 -4.37 -21.98 3.85
CA ARG A 256 -4.84 -20.68 4.36
C ARG A 256 -5.45 -20.81 5.75
N ASP A 257 -6.31 -21.82 5.97
CA ASP A 257 -6.89 -22.08 7.29
C ASP A 257 -5.79 -22.40 8.32
N ALA A 258 -4.82 -23.24 7.95
CA ALA A 258 -3.69 -23.57 8.82
C ALA A 258 -2.81 -22.35 9.15
N LEU A 259 -2.61 -21.42 8.22
CA LEU A 259 -1.89 -20.15 8.46
C LEU A 259 -2.68 -19.20 9.37
N THR A 260 -4.01 -19.17 9.29
CA THR A 260 -4.86 -18.41 10.23
C THR A 260 -4.75 -18.97 11.64
N VAL A 261 -4.74 -20.30 11.78
CA VAL A 261 -4.49 -20.98 13.06
C VAL A 261 -3.10 -20.63 13.59
N ALA A 262 -2.05 -20.79 12.78
CA ALA A 262 -0.68 -20.48 13.17
C ALA A 262 -0.49 -19.01 13.56
N GLY A 263 -1.14 -18.09 12.84
CA GLY A 263 -1.10 -16.66 13.14
C GLY A 263 -1.80 -16.31 14.46
N THR A 264 -2.87 -17.04 14.79
CA THR A 264 -3.54 -16.93 16.09
C THR A 264 -2.65 -17.43 17.23
N GLU A 265 -1.98 -18.58 17.03
CA GLU A 265 -1.03 -19.13 17.99
C GLU A 265 0.17 -18.18 18.20
N GLN A 266 0.72 -17.62 17.13
CA GLN A 266 1.79 -16.63 17.19
C GLN A 266 1.35 -15.35 17.92
N ALA A 267 0.14 -14.85 17.66
CA ALA A 267 -0.39 -13.68 18.33
C ALA A 267 -0.46 -13.86 19.85
N LEU A 268 -0.81 -15.06 20.33
CA LEU A 268 -0.84 -15.41 21.75
C LEU A 268 0.57 -15.51 22.35
N GLN A 269 1.51 -16.12 21.62
CA GLN A 269 2.93 -16.19 22.04
C GLN A 269 3.54 -14.80 22.21
N ASN A 270 3.12 -13.85 21.37
CA ASN A 270 3.64 -12.49 21.34
C ASN A 270 3.12 -11.59 22.45
N THR A 271 2.17 -12.05 23.28
CA THR A 271 1.61 -11.29 24.41
C THR A 271 2.58 -11.19 25.59
N LEU A 272 2.34 -10.26 26.53
CA LEU A 272 3.03 -10.22 27.82
C LEU A 272 2.80 -11.48 28.67
N LEU A 273 1.70 -12.19 28.43
CA LEU A 273 1.35 -13.46 29.07
C LEU A 273 1.91 -14.68 28.32
N GLY A 274 2.49 -14.45 27.14
CA GLY A 274 3.13 -15.44 26.31
C GLY A 274 4.62 -15.58 26.62
N ASN A 275 5.36 -16.07 25.64
CA ASN A 275 6.78 -16.42 25.82
C ASN A 275 7.74 -15.45 25.13
N ASP A 276 7.25 -14.57 24.26
CA ASP A 276 8.09 -13.69 23.43
C ASP A 276 7.37 -12.37 23.12
N TYR A 277 7.32 -11.46 24.09
CA TYR A 277 6.58 -10.21 23.95
C TYR A 277 7.10 -9.35 22.78
N ARG A 278 6.26 -9.18 21.75
CA ARG A 278 6.59 -8.50 20.49
C ARG A 278 5.56 -7.42 20.15
N PRO A 279 5.62 -6.25 20.82
CA PRO A 279 4.71 -5.15 20.54
C PRO A 279 4.99 -4.55 19.16
N VAL A 280 3.96 -4.04 18.49
CA VAL A 280 4.07 -3.41 17.15
C VAL A 280 5.12 -2.29 17.13
N SER A 281 5.21 -1.53 18.22
CA SER A 281 6.19 -0.44 18.40
C SER A 281 7.64 -0.87 18.28
N GLN A 282 7.95 -2.14 18.57
CA GLN A 282 9.30 -2.71 18.42
C GLN A 282 9.54 -3.36 17.06
N ILE A 283 8.47 -3.70 16.31
CA ILE A 283 8.57 -4.25 14.95
C ILE A 283 8.67 -3.10 13.94
N LEU A 284 7.82 -2.08 14.08
CA LEU A 284 7.80 -0.91 13.19
C LEU A 284 8.83 0.12 13.64
N ASP A 285 10.08 -0.08 13.20
CA ASP A 285 11.18 0.87 13.30
C ASP A 285 11.67 1.32 11.92
N GLU A 286 12.68 2.19 11.87
CA GLU A 286 13.22 2.70 10.61
C GLU A 286 13.76 1.59 9.70
N ARG A 287 14.33 0.51 10.25
CA ARG A 287 14.87 -0.61 9.48
C ARG A 287 13.76 -1.39 8.81
N ALA A 288 12.66 -1.63 9.51
CA ALA A 288 11.47 -2.28 8.93
C ALA A 288 10.89 -1.46 7.76
N PHE A 289 10.79 -0.14 7.90
CA PHE A 289 10.33 0.72 6.80
C PHE A 289 11.31 0.75 5.63
N VAL A 290 12.63 0.80 5.88
CA VAL A 290 13.66 0.71 4.83
C VAL A 290 13.56 -0.63 4.09
N ASN A 291 13.42 -1.75 4.81
CA ASN A 291 13.20 -3.07 4.21
C ASN A 291 11.95 -3.10 3.34
N GLY A 292 10.85 -2.51 3.82
CA GLY A 292 9.62 -2.36 3.04
C GLY A 292 9.84 -1.57 1.74
N ILE A 293 10.57 -0.45 1.79
CA ILE A 293 10.90 0.35 0.60
C ILE A 293 11.78 -0.45 -0.36
N VAL A 294 12.80 -1.16 0.13
CA VAL A 294 13.65 -2.03 -0.71
C VAL A 294 12.80 -3.10 -1.39
N GLY A 295 11.90 -3.78 -0.66
CA GLY A 295 10.96 -4.74 -1.26
C GLY A 295 10.05 -4.12 -2.32
N LEU A 296 9.58 -2.89 -2.09
CA LEU A 296 8.79 -2.11 -3.06
C LEU A 296 9.59 -1.86 -4.36
N MET A 297 10.85 -1.49 -4.24
CA MET A 297 11.74 -1.25 -5.38
C MET A 297 12.08 -2.56 -6.12
N ALA A 298 12.40 -3.62 -5.39
CA ALA A 298 12.76 -4.92 -5.96
C ALA A 298 11.61 -5.59 -6.72
N THR A 299 10.37 -5.26 -6.37
CA THR A 299 9.16 -5.77 -7.02
C THR A 299 8.54 -4.82 -8.05
N GLY A 300 9.01 -3.58 -8.11
CA GLY A 300 8.43 -2.52 -8.95
C GLY A 300 6.98 -2.23 -8.60
N GLY A 301 6.66 -2.19 -7.29
CA GLY A 301 5.30 -2.05 -6.76
C GLY A 301 4.64 -0.70 -7.02
N SER A 302 3.54 -0.45 -6.31
CA SER A 302 2.66 0.71 -6.53
C SER A 302 3.26 2.01 -6.00
N THR A 303 3.16 3.08 -6.80
CA THR A 303 3.53 4.44 -6.38
C THR A 303 2.66 4.99 -5.25
N ASN A 304 1.46 4.44 -5.02
CA ASN A 304 0.64 4.80 -3.86
C ASN A 304 1.36 4.58 -2.53
N LEU A 305 2.35 3.68 -2.48
CA LEU A 305 3.13 3.46 -1.27
C LEU A 305 4.05 4.63 -0.92
N VAL A 306 4.34 5.53 -1.86
CA VAL A 306 4.96 6.82 -1.57
C VAL A 306 4.04 7.69 -0.69
N LEU A 307 2.72 7.49 -0.74
CA LEU A 307 1.78 8.15 0.17
C LEU A 307 1.59 7.36 1.47
N HIS A 308 1.45 6.05 1.35
CA HIS A 308 1.10 5.20 2.49
C HIS A 308 2.25 4.99 3.46
N LEU A 309 3.48 4.74 2.98
CA LEU A 309 4.62 4.49 3.87
C LEU A 309 4.95 5.68 4.76
N PRO A 310 5.02 6.94 4.28
CA PRO A 310 5.24 8.08 5.18
C PRO A 310 4.14 8.26 6.22
N ALA A 311 2.88 7.99 5.87
CA ALA A 311 1.77 8.01 6.82
C ALA A 311 1.91 6.90 7.88
N MET A 312 2.16 5.65 7.45
CA MET A 312 2.36 4.52 8.36
C MET A 312 3.58 4.72 9.29
N ALA A 313 4.69 5.23 8.74
CA ALA A 313 5.91 5.50 9.49
C ALA A 313 5.70 6.57 10.56
N ARG A 314 4.99 7.65 10.24
CA ARG A 314 4.71 8.72 11.19
C ARG A 314 3.91 8.25 12.40
N ALA A 315 2.97 7.33 12.20
CA ALA A 315 2.20 6.72 13.29
C ALA A 315 3.09 5.97 14.30
N ALA A 316 4.27 5.52 13.85
CA ALA A 316 5.31 4.89 14.66
C ALA A 316 6.45 5.85 15.06
N GLY A 317 6.28 7.16 14.83
CA GLY A 317 7.29 8.18 15.12
C GLY A 317 8.48 8.21 14.15
N VAL A 318 8.39 7.57 12.99
CA VAL A 318 9.44 7.53 11.95
C VAL A 318 9.09 8.48 10.80
N LEU A 319 10.05 9.30 10.35
CA LEU A 319 9.88 10.32 9.34
C LEU A 319 10.59 9.94 8.02
N LEU A 320 9.79 9.59 7.01
CA LEU A 320 10.25 9.29 5.66
C LEU A 320 10.04 10.49 4.73
N GLU A 321 11.00 10.74 3.85
CA GLU A 321 10.94 11.77 2.80
C GLU A 321 11.14 11.15 1.42
N LEU A 322 10.72 11.86 0.35
CA LEU A 322 10.82 11.38 -1.03
C LEU A 322 12.26 11.03 -1.44
N GLU A 323 13.26 11.73 -0.89
CA GLU A 323 14.67 11.44 -1.15
C GLU A 323 15.10 10.04 -0.65
N ASP A 324 14.47 9.54 0.41
CA ASP A 324 14.74 8.19 0.92
C ASP A 324 14.29 7.13 -0.08
N PHE A 325 13.15 7.38 -0.75
CA PHE A 325 12.66 6.51 -1.81
C PHE A 325 13.56 6.56 -3.05
N ASP A 326 14.02 7.74 -3.46
CA ASP A 326 14.91 7.90 -4.63
C ASP A 326 16.28 7.23 -4.41
N ASP A 327 16.89 7.46 -3.24
CA ASP A 327 18.17 6.86 -2.86
C ASP A 327 18.07 5.32 -2.79
N LEU A 328 17.02 4.80 -2.14
CA LEU A 328 16.81 3.34 -2.04
C LEU A 328 16.44 2.72 -3.39
N SER A 329 15.70 3.43 -4.25
CA SER A 329 15.44 2.98 -5.62
C SER A 329 16.72 2.88 -6.45
N SER A 330 17.65 3.82 -6.26
CA SER A 330 18.93 3.82 -6.95
C SER A 330 19.85 2.66 -6.51
N ALA A 331 19.75 2.23 -5.25
CA ALA A 331 20.54 1.11 -4.71
C ALA A 331 19.91 -0.28 -4.96
N THR A 332 18.59 -0.35 -5.13
CA THR A 332 17.86 -1.62 -5.17
C THR A 332 17.55 -2.05 -6.61
N PRO A 333 18.02 -3.20 -7.08
CA PRO A 333 17.71 -3.71 -8.42
C PRO A 333 16.26 -4.21 -8.53
N LEU A 334 15.67 -4.08 -9.72
CA LEU A 334 14.34 -4.63 -10.03
C LEU A 334 14.45 -6.13 -10.35
N LEU A 335 13.96 -6.97 -9.44
CA LEU A 335 14.06 -8.43 -9.52
C LEU A 335 12.82 -9.09 -10.12
N ALA A 336 11.65 -8.44 -10.02
CA ALA A 336 10.40 -9.01 -10.50
C ALA A 336 9.73 -8.22 -11.64
N LYS A 337 9.11 -8.94 -12.57
CA LYS A 337 8.20 -8.41 -13.61
C LYS A 337 6.84 -9.06 -13.50
N VAL A 338 6.02 -8.51 -12.61
CA VAL A 338 4.62 -8.88 -12.42
C VAL A 338 3.73 -7.82 -13.07
N TYR A 339 2.65 -8.22 -13.74
CA TYR A 339 1.69 -7.30 -14.35
C TYR A 339 1.25 -6.27 -13.32
N PRO A 340 1.41 -4.96 -13.58
CA PRO A 340 1.50 -4.29 -14.89
C PRO A 340 2.88 -4.26 -15.57
N ASN A 341 3.98 -4.52 -14.86
CA ASN A 341 5.35 -4.41 -15.40
C ASN A 341 5.74 -5.61 -16.28
N GLY A 342 5.03 -6.72 -16.16
CA GLY A 342 5.19 -7.94 -16.94
C GLY A 342 3.85 -8.55 -17.34
N LEU A 343 3.87 -9.80 -17.83
CA LEU A 343 2.66 -10.53 -18.23
C LEU A 343 2.10 -11.40 -17.09
N ALA A 344 3.00 -11.95 -16.28
CA ALA A 344 2.69 -12.83 -15.17
C ALA A 344 1.92 -12.10 -14.06
N ASP A 345 0.97 -12.79 -13.43
CA ASP A 345 0.26 -12.27 -12.25
C ASP A 345 0.94 -12.70 -10.94
N VAL A 346 0.37 -12.30 -9.80
CA VAL A 346 0.94 -12.58 -8.48
C VAL A 346 1.02 -14.07 -8.13
N ASN A 347 0.13 -14.92 -8.68
CA ASN A 347 0.18 -16.37 -8.45
C ASN A 347 1.39 -16.97 -9.17
N HIS A 348 1.65 -16.52 -10.40
CA HIS A 348 2.84 -16.94 -11.15
C HIS A 348 4.14 -16.42 -10.50
N PHE A 349 4.12 -15.22 -9.93
CA PHE A 349 5.24 -14.69 -9.15
C PHE A 349 5.52 -15.55 -7.91
N HIS A 350 4.47 -15.91 -7.16
CA HIS A 350 4.59 -16.80 -6.00
C HIS A 350 5.17 -18.16 -6.41
N ALA A 351 4.66 -18.76 -7.49
CA ALA A 351 5.15 -20.03 -8.02
C ALA A 351 6.59 -19.97 -8.58
N ALA A 352 7.06 -18.81 -9.04
CA ALA A 352 8.43 -18.62 -9.52
C ALA A 352 9.47 -18.62 -8.37
N GLY A 353 9.03 -18.53 -7.12
CA GLY A 353 9.85 -18.46 -5.91
C GLY A 353 9.32 -17.45 -4.89
N GLY A 354 8.51 -16.49 -5.34
CA GLY A 354 7.79 -15.55 -4.50
C GLY A 354 8.67 -14.67 -3.63
N LEU A 355 8.09 -14.23 -2.50
CA LEU A 355 8.76 -13.33 -1.57
C LEU A 355 9.93 -13.99 -0.85
N GLY A 356 9.85 -15.29 -0.51
CA GLY A 356 10.92 -15.97 0.21
C GLY A 356 12.24 -16.03 -0.56
N TYR A 357 12.17 -16.35 -1.86
CA TYR A 357 13.35 -16.26 -2.74
C TYR A 357 13.90 -14.83 -2.81
N MET A 358 13.01 -13.85 -2.98
CA MET A 358 13.41 -12.45 -3.10
C MET A 358 14.07 -11.91 -1.84
N ILE A 359 13.49 -12.17 -0.66
CA ILE A 359 14.07 -11.78 0.63
C ILE A 359 15.44 -12.42 0.80
N GLY A 360 15.59 -13.70 0.45
CA GLY A 360 16.88 -14.38 0.46
C GLY A 360 17.92 -13.70 -0.43
N GLN A 361 17.56 -13.38 -1.68
CA GLN A 361 18.45 -12.67 -2.61
C GLN A 361 18.88 -11.30 -2.10
N LEU A 362 17.96 -10.52 -1.55
CA LEU A 362 18.27 -9.18 -1.05
C LEU A 362 19.11 -9.22 0.24
N LEU A 363 18.84 -10.15 1.16
CA LEU A 363 19.66 -10.37 2.36
C LEU A 363 21.10 -10.77 2.01
N GLU A 364 21.27 -11.71 1.07
CA GLU A 364 22.58 -12.21 0.63
C GLU A 364 23.43 -11.14 -0.07
N ASN A 365 22.80 -10.08 -0.56
CA ASN A 365 23.46 -8.94 -1.20
C ASN A 365 23.51 -7.69 -0.31
N GLY A 366 23.18 -7.82 0.99
CA GLY A 366 23.26 -6.71 1.95
C GLY A 366 22.26 -5.57 1.65
N LEU A 367 21.15 -5.86 0.99
CA LEU A 367 20.13 -4.86 0.64
C LEU A 367 19.00 -4.78 1.68
N LEU A 368 18.93 -5.72 2.62
CA LEU A 368 17.95 -5.73 3.71
C LEU A 368 18.65 -5.77 5.07
N HIS A 369 18.05 -5.11 6.05
CA HIS A 369 18.39 -5.25 7.46
C HIS A 369 17.91 -6.60 7.97
N GLU A 370 18.86 -7.42 8.43
CA GLU A 370 18.57 -8.70 9.09
C GLU A 370 18.42 -8.54 10.61
N ASP A 371 18.87 -7.44 11.19
CA ASP A 371 18.79 -7.14 12.62
C ASP A 371 17.45 -6.48 13.02
N VAL A 372 16.35 -6.98 12.45
CA VAL A 372 14.99 -6.48 12.72
C VAL A 372 14.21 -7.43 13.61
N LYS A 373 13.17 -6.91 14.27
CA LYS A 373 12.17 -7.73 14.96
C LYS A 373 10.99 -7.96 14.05
N THR A 374 10.45 -9.18 14.05
CA THR A 374 9.22 -9.52 13.33
C THR A 374 8.24 -10.21 14.27
N THR A 375 7.00 -10.40 13.81
CA THR A 375 5.97 -11.14 14.53
C THR A 375 6.31 -12.63 14.67
N ALA A 376 7.17 -13.17 13.80
CA ALA A 376 7.55 -14.57 13.74
C ALA A 376 8.94 -14.87 14.35
N GLY A 377 9.58 -13.88 14.98
CA GLY A 377 10.93 -14.01 15.52
C GLY A 377 11.83 -12.84 15.14
N ASP A 378 13.06 -12.87 15.64
CA ASP A 378 14.10 -11.91 15.23
C ASP A 378 14.69 -12.32 13.87
N GLY A 379 14.94 -11.33 13.03
CA GLY A 379 15.51 -11.44 11.69
C GLY A 379 14.53 -11.78 10.57
N LEU A 380 14.88 -11.35 9.36
CA LEU A 380 14.16 -11.68 8.13
C LEU A 380 14.60 -13.03 7.54
N GLY A 381 15.64 -13.67 8.07
CA GLY A 381 16.09 -14.98 7.59
C GLY A 381 14.96 -16.03 7.60
N ARG A 382 14.05 -15.97 8.58
CA ARG A 382 12.85 -16.82 8.65
C ARG A 382 11.88 -16.61 7.49
N TYR A 383 11.88 -15.43 6.89
CA TYR A 383 11.06 -15.10 5.73
C TYR A 383 11.62 -15.65 4.43
N THR A 384 12.76 -16.36 4.47
CA THR A 384 13.26 -17.17 3.35
C THR A 384 12.68 -18.59 3.34
N GLU A 385 11.93 -18.97 4.37
CA GLU A 385 11.25 -20.26 4.50
C GLU A 385 9.85 -20.22 3.87
N GLU A 386 9.34 -21.39 3.47
CA GLU A 386 8.03 -21.55 2.85
C GLU A 386 7.09 -22.39 3.75
N PRO A 387 5.85 -21.95 3.99
CA PRO A 387 4.88 -22.73 4.74
C PRO A 387 4.33 -23.89 3.90
N LYS A 388 4.43 -25.11 4.42
CA LYS A 388 3.82 -26.32 3.88
C LYS A 388 2.80 -26.89 4.84
N LEU A 389 1.77 -27.53 4.30
CA LEU A 389 0.77 -28.23 5.10
C LEU A 389 1.21 -29.67 5.35
N ARG A 390 1.44 -30.04 6.61
CA ARG A 390 1.64 -31.43 7.04
C ARG A 390 0.74 -31.70 8.23
N GLU A 391 -0.01 -32.81 8.20
CA GLU A 391 -0.91 -33.23 9.29
C GLU A 391 -1.90 -32.12 9.75
N GLY A 392 -2.34 -31.28 8.80
CA GLY A 392 -3.27 -30.17 9.09
C GLY A 392 -2.64 -28.95 9.77
N ARG A 393 -1.32 -28.91 9.95
CA ARG A 393 -0.58 -27.78 10.53
C ARG A 393 0.45 -27.20 9.55
N VAL A 394 0.84 -25.95 9.80
CA VAL A 394 1.93 -25.30 9.06
C VAL A 394 3.27 -25.84 9.54
N HIS A 395 4.10 -26.26 8.60
CA HIS A 395 5.50 -26.57 8.80
C HIS A 395 6.33 -25.72 7.86
N TYR A 396 7.34 -25.05 8.38
CA TYR A 396 8.26 -24.26 7.57
C TYR A 396 9.39 -25.13 7.03
N GLU A 397 9.65 -25.01 5.74
CA GLU A 397 10.75 -25.66 5.04
C GLU A 397 11.60 -24.60 4.36
N PRO A 398 12.90 -24.85 4.11
CA PRO A 398 13.72 -23.92 3.34
C PRO A 398 13.08 -23.60 1.99
N GLY A 399 12.92 -22.30 1.69
CA GLY A 399 12.37 -21.86 0.42
C GLY A 399 13.32 -22.07 -0.76
N PRO A 400 12.87 -21.79 -2.00
CA PRO A 400 13.68 -21.96 -3.19
C PRO A 400 14.92 -21.05 -3.14
N ARG A 401 16.08 -21.60 -3.48
CA ARG A 401 17.37 -20.87 -3.58
C ARG A 401 17.68 -20.40 -5.00
N ASN A 402 16.94 -20.91 -5.98
CA ASN A 402 17.00 -20.50 -7.39
C ASN A 402 15.60 -20.08 -7.85
N SER A 403 15.53 -19.14 -8.78
CA SER A 403 14.26 -18.81 -9.43
C SER A 403 13.77 -20.00 -10.26
N LEU A 404 12.49 -20.31 -10.15
CA LEU A 404 11.84 -21.32 -10.98
C LEU A 404 11.36 -20.72 -12.31
N ASN A 405 11.42 -19.40 -12.48
CA ASN A 405 11.12 -18.72 -13.74
C ASN A 405 11.77 -17.32 -13.82
N GLU A 406 12.95 -17.24 -14.44
CA GLU A 406 13.72 -16.00 -14.63
C GLU A 406 13.09 -14.99 -15.60
N LYS A 407 11.98 -15.34 -16.28
CA LYS A 407 11.18 -14.36 -17.02
C LYS A 407 10.30 -13.53 -16.09
N ILE A 408 10.09 -13.98 -14.85
CA ILE A 408 9.22 -13.35 -13.85
C ILE A 408 10.04 -12.82 -12.68
N LEU A 409 10.98 -13.60 -12.16
CA LEU A 409 11.73 -13.31 -10.93
C LEU A 409 13.20 -13.69 -11.14
N ARG A 410 14.13 -12.78 -10.92
CA ARG A 410 15.56 -12.97 -11.20
C ARG A 410 16.43 -12.80 -9.96
N PRO A 411 17.65 -13.39 -9.95
CA PRO A 411 18.66 -13.06 -8.95
C PRO A 411 19.17 -11.62 -9.13
N VAL A 412 19.85 -11.10 -8.11
CA VAL A 412 20.37 -9.73 -8.05
C VAL A 412 21.39 -9.42 -9.16
N ASP A 413 22.28 -10.35 -9.45
CA ASP A 413 23.35 -10.21 -10.46
C ASP A 413 22.84 -10.19 -11.91
N GLN A 414 21.60 -10.65 -12.15
CA GLN A 414 20.95 -10.67 -13.45
C GLN A 414 19.60 -9.93 -13.45
N ALA A 415 19.44 -8.97 -12.55
CA ALA A 415 18.23 -8.19 -12.39
C ALA A 415 17.70 -7.60 -13.71
N PHE A 416 16.39 -7.35 -13.77
CA PHE A 416 15.78 -6.75 -14.96
C PHE A 416 16.26 -5.31 -15.18
N GLN A 417 16.51 -4.58 -14.09
CA GLN A 417 17.09 -3.25 -14.06
C GLN A 417 17.99 -3.16 -12.83
N THR A 418 19.06 -2.39 -12.94
CA THR A 418 20.00 -2.14 -11.82
C THR A 418 19.42 -1.22 -10.75
N THR A 419 18.25 -0.61 -11.01
CA THR A 419 17.53 0.29 -10.11
C THR A 419 16.06 -0.12 -10.01
N GLY A 420 15.37 0.29 -8.94
CA GLY A 420 13.96 -0.04 -8.66
C GLY A 420 12.98 0.72 -9.56
N GLY A 421 13.46 1.74 -10.25
CA GLY A 421 12.71 2.47 -11.26
C GLY A 421 11.64 3.40 -10.68
N LEU A 422 11.91 3.98 -9.52
CA LEU A 422 11.19 5.13 -8.98
C LEU A 422 12.18 6.31 -8.90
N LYS A 423 11.79 7.47 -9.41
CA LYS A 423 12.62 8.67 -9.45
C LYS A 423 11.91 9.84 -8.79
N GLN A 424 12.62 10.57 -7.92
CA GLN A 424 12.15 11.88 -7.46
C GLN A 424 12.38 12.93 -8.55
N LEU A 425 11.35 13.75 -8.79
CA LEU A 425 11.45 14.92 -9.65
C LEU A 425 11.37 16.19 -8.79
N LYS A 426 12.26 17.15 -9.03
CA LYS A 426 12.28 18.45 -8.33
C LYS A 426 12.64 19.58 -9.27
N GLY A 427 11.94 20.71 -9.19
CA GLY A 427 12.27 21.90 -9.96
C GLY A 427 11.33 23.06 -9.66
N ASN A 428 11.22 24.01 -10.58
CA ASN A 428 10.40 25.21 -10.39
C ASN A 428 8.88 24.91 -10.34
N LEU A 429 8.45 23.71 -10.73
CA LEU A 429 7.08 23.24 -10.60
C LEU A 429 6.77 22.56 -9.26
N GLY A 430 7.76 22.42 -8.37
CA GLY A 430 7.66 21.73 -7.09
C GLY A 430 8.42 20.40 -7.10
N HIS A 431 7.96 19.45 -6.31
CA HIS A 431 8.52 18.09 -6.25
C HIS A 431 7.44 17.02 -6.35
N GLY A 432 7.79 15.89 -6.95
CA GLY A 432 6.90 14.75 -7.11
C GLY A 432 7.68 13.48 -7.39
N MET A 433 6.99 12.41 -7.77
CA MET A 433 7.60 11.14 -8.12
C MET A 433 7.21 10.71 -9.51
N MET A 434 8.09 9.97 -10.17
CA MET A 434 7.84 9.30 -11.44
C MET A 434 8.31 7.86 -11.39
N LYS A 435 7.44 6.93 -11.77
CA LYS A 435 7.82 5.54 -11.98
C LYS A 435 8.42 5.39 -13.37
N VAL A 436 9.69 5.04 -13.45
CA VAL A 436 10.43 4.82 -14.71
C VAL A 436 10.60 3.34 -15.05
N SER A 437 10.31 2.42 -14.12
CA SER A 437 10.56 0.98 -14.26
C SER A 437 9.93 0.34 -15.50
N ALA A 438 8.82 0.89 -15.99
CA ALA A 438 8.11 0.40 -17.18
C ALA A 438 8.01 1.43 -18.32
N VAL A 439 8.69 2.59 -18.16
CA VAL A 439 8.80 3.64 -19.17
C VAL A 439 10.04 3.38 -20.02
N ALA A 440 9.89 3.43 -21.35
CA ALA A 440 11.00 3.23 -22.27
C ALA A 440 12.06 4.34 -22.12
N PRO A 441 13.38 4.05 -22.19
CA PRO A 441 14.44 5.03 -21.97
C PRO A 441 14.31 6.30 -22.80
N GLU A 442 13.88 6.18 -24.05
CA GLU A 442 13.65 7.30 -24.97
C GLU A 442 12.51 8.24 -24.54
N LEU A 443 11.68 7.82 -23.58
CA LEU A 443 10.59 8.60 -22.98
C LEU A 443 10.92 9.09 -21.56
N HIS A 444 12.14 8.87 -21.06
CA HIS A 444 12.56 9.35 -19.73
C HIS A 444 12.70 10.88 -19.67
N VAL A 445 12.90 11.52 -20.83
CA VAL A 445 12.93 12.97 -20.96
C VAL A 445 11.89 13.41 -21.98
N ILE A 446 10.91 14.19 -21.53
CA ILE A 446 9.87 14.77 -22.38
C ILE A 446 9.91 16.28 -22.19
N GLU A 447 10.13 17.00 -23.28
CA GLU A 447 10.02 18.45 -23.35
C GLU A 447 8.99 18.77 -24.43
N ALA A 448 7.84 19.30 -24.01
CA ALA A 448 6.73 19.58 -24.92
C ALA A 448 5.81 20.67 -24.35
N LYS A 449 4.95 21.22 -25.20
CA LYS A 449 3.96 22.21 -24.78
C LYS A 449 2.95 21.59 -23.83
N ALA A 450 2.56 22.36 -22.82
CA ALA A 450 1.54 22.00 -21.87
C ALA A 450 0.16 22.07 -22.52
N ARG A 451 -0.68 21.07 -22.22
CA ARG A 451 -2.13 21.15 -22.37
C ARG A 451 -2.76 20.92 -20.99
N VAL A 452 -3.40 21.94 -20.47
CA VAL A 452 -3.83 22.05 -19.07
C VAL A 452 -5.31 21.70 -18.93
N PHE A 453 -5.60 20.82 -17.98
CA PHE A 453 -6.93 20.34 -17.65
C PHE A 453 -7.16 20.40 -16.14
N GLU A 454 -8.42 20.51 -15.75
CA GLU A 454 -8.87 20.52 -14.34
C GLU A 454 -9.64 19.24 -13.98
N SER A 455 -9.81 18.30 -14.92
CA SER A 455 -10.42 17.00 -14.68
C SER A 455 -9.97 15.93 -15.68
N GLN A 456 -10.04 14.66 -15.28
CA GLN A 456 -9.81 13.52 -16.20
C GLN A 456 -10.84 13.44 -17.34
N GLY A 457 -12.06 13.94 -17.13
CA GLY A 457 -13.11 13.95 -18.14
C GLY A 457 -12.75 14.87 -19.30
N ALA A 458 -12.25 16.06 -19.00
CA ALA A 458 -11.84 17.03 -20.00
C ALA A 458 -10.69 16.50 -20.90
N VAL A 459 -9.74 15.74 -20.34
CA VAL A 459 -8.68 15.08 -21.12
C VAL A 459 -9.27 14.08 -22.11
N LYS A 460 -10.26 13.27 -21.68
CA LYS A 460 -10.91 12.27 -22.55
C LYS A 460 -11.71 12.93 -23.67
N GLU A 461 -12.43 14.01 -23.37
CA GLU A 461 -13.18 14.77 -24.38
C GLU A 461 -12.25 15.36 -25.44
N ALA A 462 -11.13 15.97 -25.03
CA ALA A 462 -10.12 16.48 -25.96
C ALA A 462 -9.53 15.35 -26.83
N PHE A 463 -9.29 14.18 -26.25
CA PHE A 463 -8.83 13.00 -26.99
C PHE A 463 -9.84 12.52 -28.03
N GLN A 464 -11.12 12.46 -27.68
CA GLN A 464 -12.20 12.05 -28.59
C GLN A 464 -12.39 13.06 -29.74
N LYS A 465 -12.17 14.35 -29.49
CA LYS A 465 -12.17 15.41 -30.50
C LYS A 465 -10.93 15.42 -31.38
N GLY A 466 -9.92 14.59 -31.09
CA GLY A 466 -8.68 14.53 -31.84
C GLY A 466 -7.76 15.72 -31.64
N GLU A 467 -7.85 16.40 -30.48
CA GLU A 467 -7.07 17.63 -30.20
C GLU A 467 -5.57 17.38 -29.97
N PHE A 468 -5.17 16.14 -29.65
CA PHE A 468 -3.76 15.78 -29.45
C PHE A 468 -3.12 15.39 -30.79
N THR A 469 -2.49 16.37 -31.45
CA THR A 469 -1.86 16.22 -32.77
C THR A 469 -0.34 16.39 -32.76
N GLU A 470 0.24 16.85 -31.64
CA GLU A 470 1.68 17.04 -31.44
C GLU A 470 2.12 16.51 -30.07
N ASP A 471 3.44 16.39 -29.87
CA ASP A 471 4.02 16.06 -28.57
C ASP A 471 3.50 17.02 -27.49
N THR A 472 3.09 16.47 -26.35
CA THR A 472 2.32 17.24 -25.35
C THR A 472 2.64 16.79 -23.94
N VAL A 473 2.82 17.76 -23.02
CA VAL A 473 2.73 17.50 -21.58
C VAL A 473 1.30 17.75 -21.13
N VAL A 474 0.57 16.68 -20.81
CA VAL A 474 -0.79 16.77 -20.28
C VAL A 474 -0.69 17.13 -18.80
N VAL A 475 -1.16 18.32 -18.45
CA VAL A 475 -1.18 18.80 -17.06
C VAL A 475 -2.59 18.65 -16.51
N VAL A 476 -2.78 17.87 -15.45
CA VAL A 476 -4.08 17.74 -14.77
C VAL A 476 -3.93 18.24 -13.34
N ARG A 477 -4.46 19.42 -13.05
CA ARG A 477 -4.32 20.10 -11.75
C ARG A 477 -5.61 20.03 -10.93
N PHE A 478 -5.52 20.42 -9.66
CA PHE A 478 -6.61 20.38 -8.69
C PHE A 478 -7.12 18.95 -8.45
N GLN A 479 -6.20 17.99 -8.52
CA GLN A 479 -6.44 16.59 -8.19
C GLN A 479 -5.73 16.19 -6.90
N GLY A 480 -5.25 17.15 -6.12
CA GLY A 480 -4.55 16.93 -4.86
C GLY A 480 -5.47 16.51 -3.70
N PRO A 481 -4.88 16.20 -2.54
CA PRO A 481 -5.62 15.77 -1.35
C PRO A 481 -6.66 16.79 -0.88
N SER A 482 -6.29 18.07 -0.78
CA SER A 482 -7.19 19.12 -0.29
C SER A 482 -8.25 19.50 -1.34
N ALA A 483 -7.92 19.38 -2.63
CA ALA A 483 -8.82 19.69 -3.73
C ALA A 483 -10.04 18.75 -3.76
N ASN A 484 -9.81 17.47 -4.01
CA ASN A 484 -10.89 16.51 -4.21
C ASN A 484 -10.58 15.12 -3.62
N GLY A 485 -9.70 15.04 -2.62
CA GLY A 485 -9.36 13.78 -1.94
C GLY A 485 -8.40 12.89 -2.73
N MET A 486 -7.70 13.44 -3.71
CA MET A 486 -6.66 12.76 -4.50
C MET A 486 -7.13 11.47 -5.21
N PRO A 487 -8.16 11.52 -6.06
CA PRO A 487 -8.66 10.33 -6.75
C PRO A 487 -7.62 9.76 -7.73
N GLU A 488 -7.64 8.44 -7.93
CA GLU A 488 -6.79 7.83 -8.95
C GLU A 488 -7.29 8.12 -10.37
N LEU A 489 -6.43 8.73 -11.19
CA LEU A 489 -6.71 9.10 -12.58
C LEU A 489 -6.54 7.93 -13.57
N HIS A 490 -6.76 6.68 -13.14
CA HIS A 490 -6.52 5.45 -13.92
C HIS A 490 -7.15 5.46 -15.32
N ASN A 491 -8.31 6.08 -15.43
CA ASN A 491 -9.10 6.29 -16.64
C ASN A 491 -8.35 7.00 -17.78
N LEU A 492 -7.25 7.70 -17.47
CA LEU A 492 -6.39 8.34 -18.46
C LEU A 492 -5.39 7.37 -19.10
N THR A 493 -5.08 6.24 -18.44
CA THR A 493 -4.05 5.29 -18.88
C THR A 493 -4.28 4.79 -20.31
N PRO A 494 -5.49 4.31 -20.70
CA PRO A 494 -5.72 3.85 -22.07
C PRO A 494 -5.56 4.97 -23.10
N THR A 495 -6.06 6.16 -22.80
CA THR A 495 -5.99 7.35 -23.66
C THR A 495 -4.54 7.75 -23.91
N LEU A 496 -3.74 7.93 -22.85
CA LEU A 496 -2.34 8.32 -22.95
C LEU A 496 -1.50 7.23 -23.64
N ALA A 497 -1.79 5.95 -23.39
CA ALA A 497 -1.13 4.84 -24.08
C ALA A 497 -1.41 4.83 -25.59
N VAL A 498 -2.64 5.17 -26.01
CA VAL A 498 -2.96 5.28 -27.45
C VAL A 498 -2.19 6.45 -28.10
N LEU A 499 -1.96 7.56 -27.38
CA LEU A 499 -1.15 8.67 -27.90
C LEU A 499 0.31 8.25 -28.12
N LEU A 500 0.89 7.49 -27.19
CA LEU A 500 2.23 6.92 -27.36
C LEU A 500 2.28 5.92 -28.53
N ASP A 501 1.26 5.05 -28.67
CA ASP A 501 1.14 4.09 -29.79
C ASP A 501 1.01 4.82 -31.15
N ARG A 502 0.58 6.10 -31.19
CA ARG A 502 0.57 6.96 -32.39
C ARG A 502 1.93 7.59 -32.70
N GLY A 503 2.94 7.36 -31.87
CA GLY A 503 4.28 7.93 -32.03
C GLY A 503 4.47 9.31 -31.41
N LEU A 504 3.48 9.84 -30.69
CA LEU A 504 3.62 11.11 -29.96
C LEU A 504 4.41 10.89 -28.67
N ARG A 505 5.24 11.88 -28.31
CA ARG A 505 5.94 11.94 -27.02
C ARG A 505 5.03 12.67 -26.02
N VAL A 506 4.45 11.92 -25.10
CA VAL A 506 3.47 12.45 -24.13
C VAL A 506 3.89 12.14 -22.70
N ALA A 507 3.77 13.14 -21.82
CA ALA A 507 3.92 12.98 -20.37
C ALA A 507 2.67 13.49 -19.65
N LEU A 508 2.42 12.97 -18.44
CA LEU A 508 1.41 13.46 -17.50
C LEU A 508 2.10 14.20 -16.35
N VAL A 509 1.58 15.36 -15.96
CA VAL A 509 1.96 16.07 -14.74
C VAL A 509 0.70 16.35 -13.91
N THR A 510 0.67 15.92 -12.65
CA THR A 510 -0.50 16.10 -11.79
C THR A 510 -0.14 16.19 -10.31
N ASP A 511 -0.87 17.04 -9.59
CA ASP A 511 -0.89 17.07 -8.13
C ASP A 511 -1.71 15.92 -7.51
N GLY A 512 -2.41 15.14 -8.36
CA GLY A 512 -3.08 13.91 -8.00
C GLY A 512 -2.19 12.67 -8.14
N ARG A 513 -2.83 11.51 -8.32
CA ARG A 513 -2.15 10.22 -8.45
C ARG A 513 -2.67 9.39 -9.61
N MET A 514 -1.82 8.50 -10.09
CA MET A 514 -2.16 7.45 -11.04
C MET A 514 -2.15 6.11 -10.34
N SER A 515 -2.91 5.14 -10.86
CA SER A 515 -2.82 3.78 -10.33
C SER A 515 -1.41 3.22 -10.59
N GLY A 516 -0.95 2.31 -9.72
CA GLY A 516 0.32 1.61 -9.88
C GLY A 516 0.46 0.82 -11.20
N ALA A 517 -0.63 0.70 -11.97
CA ALA A 517 -0.74 0.06 -13.29
C ALA A 517 -0.44 0.96 -14.51
N SER A 518 0.03 2.19 -14.29
CA SER A 518 0.27 3.19 -15.35
C SER A 518 1.44 2.90 -16.30
N GLY A 519 2.26 1.88 -16.00
CA GLY A 519 3.10 1.13 -16.95
C GLY A 519 4.03 1.98 -17.82
N LYS A 520 3.56 2.40 -18.99
CA LYS A 520 4.41 2.95 -20.07
C LYS A 520 4.42 4.47 -20.18
N VAL A 521 3.48 5.14 -19.53
CA VAL A 521 3.30 6.59 -19.68
C VAL A 521 4.19 7.32 -18.67
N PRO A 522 5.12 8.20 -19.13
CA PRO A 522 5.83 9.12 -18.26
C PRO A 522 4.85 9.94 -17.43
N ALA A 523 4.90 9.84 -16.11
CA ALA A 523 3.95 10.53 -15.24
C ALA A 523 4.66 11.09 -14.00
N ALA A 524 4.74 12.43 -13.91
CA ALA A 524 5.07 13.15 -12.70
C ALA A 524 3.79 13.28 -11.85
N ILE A 525 3.72 12.51 -10.77
CA ILE A 525 2.55 12.43 -9.89
C ILE A 525 2.91 12.92 -8.49
N HIS A 526 1.89 13.17 -7.67
CA HIS A 526 2.02 13.65 -6.30
C HIS A 526 2.73 15.01 -6.22
N VAL A 527 2.64 15.81 -7.29
CA VAL A 527 3.34 17.10 -7.38
C VAL A 527 2.86 17.99 -6.23
N SER A 528 3.80 18.36 -5.38
CA SER A 528 3.61 19.14 -4.16
C SER A 528 4.50 20.39 -4.21
N PRO A 529 4.03 21.55 -3.71
CA PRO A 529 2.68 21.82 -3.20
C PRO A 529 1.57 21.70 -4.27
N GLU A 530 0.38 21.24 -3.87
CA GLU A 530 -0.75 21.06 -4.79
C GLU A 530 -1.27 22.39 -5.36
N ALA A 531 -2.00 22.34 -6.48
CA ALA A 531 -2.45 23.55 -7.15
C ALA A 531 -3.48 24.36 -6.33
N LEU A 532 -4.35 23.71 -5.54
CA LEU A 532 -5.33 24.41 -4.71
C LEU A 532 -4.66 25.29 -3.63
N GLY A 533 -3.51 24.84 -3.09
CA GLY A 533 -2.68 25.60 -2.15
C GLY A 533 -1.81 26.68 -2.80
N ALA A 534 -2.20 27.18 -3.98
CA ALA A 534 -1.43 28.12 -4.81
C ALA A 534 -0.03 27.62 -5.21
N GLY A 535 0.19 26.30 -5.24
CA GLY A 535 1.42 25.68 -5.72
C GLY A 535 1.71 26.04 -7.18
N PRO A 536 2.97 25.90 -7.67
CA PRO A 536 3.38 26.33 -9.00
C PRO A 536 2.51 25.78 -10.15
N LEU A 537 1.98 24.56 -9.99
CA LEU A 537 1.10 23.92 -10.98
C LEU A 537 -0.18 24.72 -11.28
N SER A 538 -0.65 25.55 -10.33
CA SER A 538 -1.81 26.44 -10.50
C SER A 538 -1.57 27.59 -11.49
N ARG A 539 -0.30 27.87 -11.84
CA ARG A 539 0.12 29.00 -12.68
C ARG A 539 0.42 28.60 -14.13
N VAL A 540 0.46 27.29 -14.39
CA VAL A 540 0.69 26.73 -15.72
C VAL A 540 -0.47 27.08 -16.66
N GLN A 541 -0.15 27.42 -17.90
CA GLN A 541 -1.09 27.75 -18.96
C GLN A 541 -0.85 26.86 -20.19
N ASP A 542 -1.87 26.73 -21.04
CA ASP A 542 -1.73 26.06 -22.34
C ASP A 542 -0.60 26.68 -23.15
N GLY A 543 0.22 25.83 -23.76
CA GLY A 543 1.35 26.24 -24.60
C GLY A 543 2.67 26.48 -23.85
N ASP A 544 2.67 26.50 -22.51
CA ASP A 544 3.93 26.56 -21.73
C ASP A 544 4.83 25.39 -22.08
N MET A 545 6.12 25.63 -22.32
CA MET A 545 7.06 24.53 -22.53
C MET A 545 7.40 23.90 -21.18
N ILE A 546 7.12 22.60 -21.00
CA ILE A 546 7.42 21.87 -19.78
C ILE A 546 8.42 20.76 -20.07
N ARG A 547 9.43 20.65 -19.20
CA ARG A 547 10.39 19.55 -19.17
C ARG A 547 10.10 18.62 -18.00
N VAL A 548 9.85 17.36 -18.31
CA VAL A 548 9.80 16.23 -17.37
C VAL A 548 11.02 15.36 -17.64
N ASP A 549 11.99 15.37 -16.73
CA ASP A 549 13.28 14.71 -16.92
C ASP A 549 13.59 13.77 -15.75
N ALA A 550 13.36 12.48 -15.98
CA ALA A 550 13.64 11.44 -14.99
C ALA A 550 15.12 11.00 -14.97
N VAL A 551 15.94 11.43 -15.92
CA VAL A 551 17.39 11.16 -15.91
C VAL A 551 18.07 12.06 -14.90
N ASN A 552 17.77 13.36 -14.95
CA ASN A 552 18.31 14.35 -14.02
C ASN A 552 17.44 14.56 -12.77
N GLY A 553 16.22 14.02 -12.77
CA GLY A 553 15.28 14.20 -11.65
C GLY A 553 14.69 15.60 -11.58
N THR A 554 14.42 16.24 -12.73
CA THR A 554 13.91 17.62 -12.79
C THR A 554 12.50 17.72 -13.35
N LEU A 555 11.74 18.69 -12.84
CA LEU A 555 10.40 19.05 -13.32
C LEU A 555 10.29 20.57 -13.44
N GLU A 556 10.27 21.06 -14.67
CA GLU A 556 10.45 22.48 -14.96
C GLU A 556 9.41 23.01 -15.96
N ASN A 557 8.82 24.16 -15.66
CA ASN A 557 8.20 25.02 -16.66
C ASN A 557 9.26 26.00 -17.19
N LEU A 558 9.52 25.95 -18.49
CA LEU A 558 10.52 26.75 -19.18
C LEU A 558 9.97 28.07 -19.73
N ALA A 559 8.67 28.34 -19.55
CA ALA A 559 8.06 29.59 -19.98
C ALA A 559 8.52 30.77 -19.10
N GLU A 560 8.93 31.86 -19.75
CA GLU A 560 9.36 33.08 -19.07
C GLU A 560 8.22 33.70 -18.25
N GLY A 561 8.53 34.14 -17.03
CA GLY A 561 7.57 34.79 -16.13
C GLY A 561 6.42 33.91 -15.62
N PHE A 562 6.46 32.58 -15.82
CA PHE A 562 5.34 31.71 -15.39
C PHE A 562 5.09 31.77 -13.87
N ALA A 563 6.16 31.90 -13.08
CA ALA A 563 6.11 31.96 -11.62
C ALA A 563 5.36 33.21 -11.10
N ASP A 564 5.37 34.30 -11.87
CA ASP A 564 4.76 35.58 -11.51
C ASP A 564 3.26 35.66 -11.89
N ARG A 565 2.76 34.68 -12.66
CA ARG A 565 1.36 34.63 -13.06
C ARG A 565 0.45 34.38 -11.85
N PRO A 566 -0.75 34.97 -11.79
CA PRO A 566 -1.69 34.70 -10.70
C PRO A 566 -2.06 33.21 -10.66
N ALA A 567 -2.12 32.65 -9.45
CA ALA A 567 -2.58 31.28 -9.24
C ALA A 567 -4.04 31.13 -9.69
N ARG A 568 -4.33 30.13 -10.51
CA ARG A 568 -5.71 29.79 -10.88
C ARG A 568 -6.49 29.35 -9.64
N GLN A 569 -7.70 29.89 -9.48
CA GLN A 569 -8.68 29.43 -8.50
C GLN A 569 -9.75 28.59 -9.22
N PRO A 570 -9.88 27.29 -8.90
CA PRO A 570 -10.91 26.43 -9.48
C PRO A 570 -12.26 26.65 -8.80
N ASP A 571 -13.35 26.31 -9.49
CA ASP A 571 -14.63 26.07 -8.84
C ASP A 571 -14.73 24.58 -8.48
N LEU A 572 -14.78 24.28 -7.18
CA LEU A 572 -14.86 22.92 -6.64
C LEU A 572 -16.18 22.69 -5.88
N SER A 573 -17.22 23.51 -6.11
CA SER A 573 -18.51 23.37 -5.43
C SER A 573 -19.09 21.96 -5.58
N ASP A 574 -18.96 21.38 -6.76
CA ASP A 574 -19.48 20.05 -7.10
C ASP A 574 -18.73 18.91 -6.39
N ASN A 575 -17.50 19.17 -5.92
CA ASN A 575 -16.77 18.21 -5.12
C ASN A 575 -17.24 18.20 -3.66
N SER A 576 -18.02 19.18 -3.20
CA SER A 576 -18.35 19.34 -1.77
C SER A 576 -19.50 18.46 -1.26
N HIS A 577 -20.34 17.93 -2.14
CA HIS A 577 -21.55 17.19 -1.77
C HIS A 577 -21.79 15.93 -2.62
N GLY A 578 -22.61 15.02 -2.10
CA GLY A 578 -23.06 13.82 -2.80
C GLY A 578 -22.23 12.61 -2.43
N ILE A 579 -22.86 11.43 -2.37
CA ILE A 579 -22.28 10.16 -1.95
C ILE A 579 -21.46 10.21 -0.63
N GLY A 580 -21.78 11.14 0.26
CA GLY A 580 -21.10 11.32 1.55
C GLY A 580 -19.89 12.27 1.53
N ARG A 581 -19.59 12.97 0.43
CA ARG A 581 -18.49 13.96 0.33
C ARG A 581 -18.56 15.03 1.42
N GLU A 582 -19.77 15.46 1.78
CA GLU A 582 -20.03 16.44 2.83
C GLU A 582 -19.48 16.03 4.20
N LEU A 583 -19.41 14.72 4.49
CA LEU A 583 -18.84 14.19 5.72
C LEU A 583 -17.31 14.35 5.80
N PHE A 584 -16.66 14.50 4.64
CA PHE A 584 -15.19 14.60 4.51
C PHE A 584 -14.70 16.04 4.32
N ALA A 585 -15.57 17.04 4.46
CA ALA A 585 -15.16 18.44 4.45
C ALA A 585 -14.05 18.74 5.48
N PRO A 586 -14.10 18.25 6.74
CA PRO A 586 -13.00 18.43 7.68
C PRO A 586 -11.69 17.76 7.23
N PHE A 587 -11.77 16.60 6.57
CA PHE A 587 -10.59 15.88 6.09
C PHE A 587 -9.87 16.70 5.00
N ARG A 588 -10.61 17.29 4.06
CA ARG A 588 -10.03 18.16 3.02
C ARG A 588 -9.39 19.42 3.57
N GLN A 589 -9.87 19.94 4.70
CA GLN A 589 -9.29 21.12 5.34
C GLN A 589 -8.01 20.81 6.12
N MET A 590 -7.89 19.59 6.64
CA MET A 590 -6.82 19.19 7.56
C MET A 590 -5.74 18.31 6.92
N VAL A 591 -6.00 17.76 5.73
CA VAL A 591 -5.09 16.82 5.08
C VAL A 591 -3.73 17.45 4.79
N GLY A 592 -2.67 16.70 5.11
CA GLY A 592 -1.31 17.08 4.74
C GLY A 592 -1.05 17.00 3.24
N THR A 593 0.14 17.44 2.84
CA THR A 593 0.60 17.36 1.45
C THR A 593 0.92 15.92 1.02
N ALA A 594 0.97 15.66 -0.29
CA ALA A 594 1.22 14.32 -0.81
C ALA A 594 2.60 13.77 -0.46
N ASP A 595 3.64 14.61 -0.48
CA ASP A 595 5.00 14.27 -0.07
C ASP A 595 5.12 13.89 1.42
N THR A 596 4.17 14.35 2.24
CA THR A 596 4.03 13.93 3.65
C THR A 596 2.92 12.89 3.81
N GLY A 597 2.62 12.10 2.78
CA GLY A 597 1.70 10.96 2.88
C GLY A 597 0.21 11.30 2.85
N ALA A 598 -0.15 12.57 2.64
CA ALA A 598 -1.53 13.04 2.52
C ALA A 598 -2.46 12.48 3.61
N ALA A 599 -2.04 12.61 4.87
CA ALA A 599 -2.72 12.03 6.02
C ALA A 599 -3.39 13.09 6.90
N VAL A 600 -4.44 12.66 7.60
CA VAL A 600 -5.30 13.52 8.43
C VAL A 600 -5.12 13.22 9.92
N VAL A 601 -4.86 11.95 10.28
CA VAL A 601 -4.96 11.45 11.68
C VAL A 601 -3.66 10.89 12.25
N VAL A 602 -2.50 11.38 11.79
CA VAL A 602 -1.18 10.80 12.08
C VAL A 602 -0.15 11.79 12.57
#